data_AF-A0A2S8JMP8-F1
#
_entry.id   AF-A0A2S8JMP8-F1
#
_cell.length_a   1.000
_cell.length_b   1.000
_cell.length_c   1.000
_cell.angle_alpha   90.00
_cell.angle_beta   90.00
_cell.angle_gamma   90.00
#
_symmetry.space_group_name_H-M   'P 1'
#
loop_
_entity.id
_entity.type
_entity.pdbx_description
1 polymer ?
#
loop_
_entity_poly.entity_id
_entity_poly.type
_entity_poly.pdbx_seq_one_letter_code
_entity_poly.pdbx_strand_id
1 'polypeptide(L)'
;MTTISRERIEQYVNDPRMCNVNDEIRQIARIALASLEAEPVAWECGENIILFNPDTVEAYAKRAEISPKPLYAASPVSVTPDSWISCSERMPEKGQNVLISVNFDSSLVEPLICSARYTGSTFRRGDATIKPGNGIEQATHWMPLPEPPQEANQ
;
A
#
# COMPACT_ATOMS: atom_id res chain seq x y z
N MET A 1 -7.76 0.36 -14.00
CA MET A 1 -7.06 0.20 -12.71
C MET A 1 -6.39 -1.15 -12.71
N THR A 2 -5.06 -1.21 -12.67
CA THR A 2 -4.30 -2.48 -12.65
C THR A 2 -3.91 -2.80 -11.22
N THR A 3 -4.70 -3.66 -10.57
CA THR A 3 -4.33 -4.30 -9.31
C THR A 3 -3.08 -5.16 -9.53
N ILE A 4 -2.10 -5.05 -8.65
CA ILE A 4 -0.94 -5.95 -8.64
C ILE A 4 -1.43 -7.38 -8.34
N SER A 5 -1.06 -8.35 -9.18
CA SER A 5 -1.50 -9.74 -9.02
C SER A 5 -0.73 -10.44 -7.90
N ARG A 6 -1.37 -11.44 -7.26
CA ARG A 6 -0.73 -12.30 -6.25
C ARG A 6 0.59 -12.89 -6.76
N GLU A 7 0.58 -13.42 -7.99
CA GLU A 7 1.77 -14.02 -8.63
C GLU A 7 2.93 -13.02 -8.72
N ARG A 8 2.62 -11.73 -8.96
CA ARG A 8 3.64 -10.68 -9.04
C ARG A 8 4.18 -10.30 -7.66
N ILE A 9 3.33 -10.32 -6.63
CA ILE A 9 3.77 -10.18 -5.23
C ILE A 9 4.69 -11.35 -4.86
N GLU A 10 4.33 -12.58 -5.21
CA GLU A 10 5.14 -13.77 -4.95
C GLU A 10 6.50 -13.72 -5.66
N GLN A 11 6.56 -13.18 -6.88
CA GLN A 11 7.83 -12.91 -7.57
C GLN A 11 8.70 -11.91 -6.81
N TYR A 12 8.12 -10.82 -6.28
CA TYR A 12 8.88 -9.85 -5.48
C TYR A 12 9.41 -10.43 -4.17
N VAL A 13 8.70 -11.39 -3.56
CA VAL A 13 9.17 -12.07 -2.35
C VAL A 13 10.32 -13.04 -2.65
N ASN A 14 10.24 -13.78 -3.76
CA ASN A 14 11.06 -14.98 -3.97
C ASN A 14 12.16 -14.83 -5.02
N ASP A 15 12.15 -13.83 -5.90
CA ASP A 15 13.17 -13.68 -6.95
C ASP A 15 14.39 -12.88 -6.46
N PRO A 16 15.57 -13.51 -6.29
CA PRO A 16 16.79 -12.81 -5.91
C PRO A 16 17.39 -11.97 -7.05
N ARG A 17 16.96 -12.16 -8.31
CA ARG A 17 17.52 -11.50 -9.50
C ARG A 17 16.82 -10.20 -9.86
N MET A 18 15.73 -9.87 -9.19
CA MET A 18 15.06 -8.57 -9.33
C MET A 18 15.98 -7.46 -8.80
N CYS A 19 16.74 -6.84 -9.71
CA CYS A 19 17.70 -5.78 -9.39
C CYS A 19 17.07 -4.50 -8.81
N ASN A 20 15.76 -4.31 -9.00
CA ASN A 20 15.01 -3.14 -8.54
C ASN A 20 14.31 -3.38 -7.19
N VAL A 21 14.41 -4.58 -6.62
CA VAL A 21 13.73 -4.97 -5.37
C VAL A 21 14.75 -4.91 -4.23
N ASN A 22 14.70 -3.82 -3.47
CA ASN A 22 15.43 -3.71 -2.22
C ASN A 22 14.72 -4.52 -1.10
N ASP A 23 15.37 -4.62 0.07
CA ASP A 23 14.81 -5.36 1.20
C ASP A 23 13.46 -4.79 1.69
N GLU A 24 13.25 -3.49 1.54
CA GLU A 24 11.97 -2.82 1.88
C GLU A 24 10.84 -3.32 0.98
N ILE A 25 11.04 -3.38 -0.35
CA ILE A 25 10.05 -3.88 -1.30
C ILE A 25 9.75 -5.37 -1.04
N ARG A 26 10.76 -6.18 -0.68
CA ARG A 26 10.53 -7.57 -0.27
C ARG A 26 9.67 -7.67 0.99
N GLN A 27 9.95 -6.83 1.99
CA GLN A 27 9.16 -6.82 3.21
C GLN A 27 7.72 -6.39 2.95
N ILE A 28 7.51 -5.35 2.13
CA ILE A 28 6.17 -4.91 1.72
C ILE A 28 5.45 -6.02 0.95
N ALA A 29 6.12 -6.71 0.02
CA ALA A 29 5.55 -7.83 -0.70
C ALA A 29 5.17 -8.99 0.24
N ARG A 30 5.99 -9.29 1.25
CA ARG A 30 5.67 -10.30 2.28
C ARG A 30 4.46 -9.90 3.11
N ILE A 31 4.36 -8.63 3.52
CA ILE A 31 3.20 -8.11 4.27
C ILE A 31 1.94 -8.17 3.40
N ALA A 32 2.03 -7.77 2.13
CA ALA A 32 0.91 -7.83 1.19
C ALA A 32 0.45 -9.28 0.97
N LEU A 33 1.39 -10.22 0.82
CA LEU A 33 1.06 -11.64 0.69
C LEU A 33 0.39 -12.19 1.96
N ALA A 34 0.95 -11.90 3.14
CA ALA A 34 0.36 -12.29 4.42
C ALA A 34 -1.04 -11.67 4.64
N SER A 35 -1.26 -10.44 4.16
CA SER A 35 -2.57 -9.79 4.21
C SER A 35 -3.59 -10.44 3.26
N LEU A 36 -3.16 -10.99 2.11
CA LEU A 36 -4.03 -11.71 1.18
C LEU A 36 -4.40 -13.11 1.71
N GLU A 37 -3.52 -13.70 2.52
CA GLU A 37 -3.69 -15.02 3.12
C GLU A 37 -4.30 -14.98 4.53
N ALA A 38 -4.61 -13.78 5.04
CA ALA A 38 -5.19 -13.62 6.36
C ALA A 38 -6.55 -14.31 6.44
N GLU A 39 -6.77 -15.07 7.51
CA GLU A 39 -8.07 -15.64 7.82
C GLU A 39 -8.95 -14.59 8.54
N PRO A 40 -10.23 -14.47 8.18
CA PRO A 40 -11.17 -13.61 8.90
C PRO A 40 -11.39 -14.13 10.33
N VAL A 41 -11.56 -13.19 11.26
CA VAL A 41 -11.83 -13.49 12.68
C VAL A 41 -13.32 -13.52 13.00
N ALA A 42 -14.13 -12.91 12.13
CA ALA A 42 -15.59 -12.91 12.22
C ALA A 42 -16.22 -12.67 10.85
N TRP A 43 -17.53 -12.85 10.75
CA TRP A 43 -18.30 -12.58 9.55
C TRP A 43 -19.58 -11.84 9.90
N GLU A 44 -19.85 -10.79 9.14
CA GLU A 44 -21.11 -10.05 9.17
C GLU A 44 -22.12 -10.74 8.23
N CYS A 45 -23.27 -11.09 8.77
CA CYS A 45 -24.29 -11.89 8.12
C CYS A 45 -25.66 -11.20 8.13
N GLY A 46 -25.96 -10.38 7.11
CA GLY A 46 -27.22 -9.61 7.07
C GLY A 46 -27.16 -8.39 7.99
N GLU A 47 -28.31 -7.93 8.50
CA GLU A 47 -28.35 -6.76 9.39
C GLU A 47 -27.99 -7.15 10.83
N ASN A 48 -26.84 -6.66 11.32
CA ASN A 48 -26.39 -6.73 12.72
C ASN A 48 -26.10 -8.12 13.32
N ILE A 49 -25.86 -9.15 12.49
CA ILE A 49 -25.45 -10.47 13.00
C ILE A 49 -23.96 -10.66 12.72
N ILE A 50 -23.20 -10.91 13.80
CA ILE A 50 -21.78 -11.23 13.75
C ILE A 50 -21.58 -12.66 14.22
N LEU A 51 -20.95 -13.48 13.38
CA LEU A 51 -20.63 -14.87 13.67
C LEU A 51 -19.11 -15.06 13.67
N PHE A 52 -18.62 -15.90 14.58
CA PHE A 52 -17.17 -16.13 14.76
C PHE A 52 -16.73 -17.53 14.36
N ASN A 53 -17.68 -18.46 14.17
CA ASN A 53 -17.38 -19.82 13.76
C ASN A 53 -17.73 -19.99 12.26
N PRO A 54 -16.75 -20.32 11.38
CA PRO A 54 -16.96 -20.49 9.94
C PRO A 54 -18.05 -21.52 9.61
N ASP A 55 -18.15 -22.62 10.37
CA ASP A 55 -19.19 -23.64 10.14
C ASP A 55 -20.59 -23.08 10.36
N THR A 56 -20.73 -22.18 11.34
CA THR A 56 -22.01 -21.53 11.65
C THR A 56 -22.34 -20.46 10.62
N VAL A 57 -21.32 -19.78 10.09
CA VAL A 57 -21.45 -18.79 9.01
C VAL A 57 -21.99 -19.46 7.75
N GLU A 58 -21.41 -20.57 7.33
CA GLU A 58 -21.83 -21.26 6.12
C GLU A 58 -23.28 -21.78 6.23
N ALA A 59 -23.61 -22.40 7.37
CA ALA A 59 -24.96 -22.89 7.64
C ALA A 59 -26.01 -21.76 7.65
N TYR A 60 -25.68 -20.62 8.25
CA TYR A 60 -26.57 -19.46 8.30
C TYR A 60 -26.70 -18.78 6.94
N ALA A 61 -25.59 -18.54 6.25
CA ALA A 61 -25.54 -17.92 4.92
C ALA A 61 -26.37 -18.71 3.90
N LYS A 62 -26.24 -20.04 3.90
CA LYS A 62 -27.01 -20.92 3.02
C LYS A 62 -28.51 -20.89 3.31
N ARG A 63 -28.90 -20.77 4.58
CA ARG A 63 -30.30 -20.75 5.00
C ARG A 63 -30.97 -19.41 4.73
N ALA A 64 -30.24 -18.32 4.95
CA ALA A 64 -30.75 -16.96 4.79
C ALA A 64 -30.50 -16.37 3.39
N GLU A 65 -29.83 -17.11 2.50
CA GLU A 65 -29.44 -16.67 1.15
C GLU A 65 -28.65 -15.36 1.15
N ILE A 66 -27.79 -15.17 2.15
CA ILE A 66 -26.97 -13.97 2.32
C ILE A 66 -25.51 -14.27 1.98
N SER A 67 -24.81 -13.23 1.51
CA SER A 67 -23.36 -13.29 1.34
C SER A 67 -22.68 -12.80 2.63
N PRO A 68 -21.98 -13.67 3.38
CA PRO A 68 -21.28 -13.27 4.59
C PRO A 68 -20.08 -12.39 4.23
N LYS A 69 -19.96 -11.25 4.89
CA LYS A 69 -18.82 -10.34 4.70
C LYS A 69 -17.75 -10.65 5.75
N PRO A 70 -16.53 -11.04 5.36
CA PRO A 70 -15.46 -11.33 6.30
C PRO A 70 -15.01 -10.05 7.04
N LEU A 71 -14.72 -10.20 8.32
CA LEU A 71 -14.17 -9.18 9.22
C LEU A 71 -12.82 -9.66 9.72
N TYR A 72 -11.81 -8.79 9.63
CA TYR A 72 -10.43 -9.09 10.00
C TYR A 72 -10.04 -8.32 11.26
N ALA A 73 -9.15 -8.89 12.08
CA ALA A 73 -8.69 -8.26 13.32
C ALA A 73 -7.95 -6.92 13.08
N ALA A 74 -7.32 -6.79 11.92
CA ALA A 74 -6.78 -5.53 11.43
C ALA A 74 -7.48 -5.19 10.11
N SER A 75 -7.87 -3.93 9.91
CA SER A 75 -8.28 -3.48 8.59
C SER A 75 -7.10 -3.66 7.62
N PRO A 76 -7.29 -4.33 6.46
CA PRO A 76 -6.27 -4.35 5.44
C PRO A 76 -5.94 -2.90 5.08
N VAL A 77 -4.67 -2.52 5.15
CA VAL A 77 -4.22 -1.17 4.78
C VAL A 77 -4.49 -1.02 3.29
N SER A 78 -5.58 -0.35 2.94
CA SER A 78 -5.82 0.02 1.55
C SER A 78 -4.83 1.14 1.24
N VAL A 79 -3.72 0.80 0.59
CA VAL A 79 -2.93 1.75 -0.19
C VAL A 79 -3.78 2.16 -1.40
N THR A 80 -4.82 2.94 -1.15
CA THR A 80 -5.64 3.54 -2.19
C THR A 80 -4.79 4.53 -2.97
N PRO A 81 -4.77 4.46 -4.32
CA PRO A 81 -4.11 5.45 -5.17
C PRO A 81 -4.54 6.90 -4.86
N ASP A 82 -5.72 7.09 -4.27
CA ASP A 82 -6.30 8.40 -3.95
C ASP A 82 -5.58 9.19 -2.85
N SER A 83 -4.57 8.61 -2.19
CA SER A 83 -3.75 9.34 -1.19
C SER A 83 -2.53 10.06 -1.81
N TRP A 84 -2.27 9.86 -3.11
CA TRP A 84 -1.19 10.56 -3.81
C TRP A 84 -1.65 11.95 -4.27
N ILE A 85 -0.92 12.96 -3.81
CA ILE A 85 -1.15 14.36 -4.12
C ILE A 85 -0.18 14.76 -5.24
N SER A 86 -0.69 15.34 -6.32
CA SER A 86 0.17 15.86 -7.38
C SER A 86 1.01 17.03 -6.87
N CYS A 87 2.29 17.06 -7.18
CA CYS A 87 3.17 18.18 -6.85
C CYS A 87 2.73 19.48 -7.53
N SER A 88 1.95 19.40 -8.61
CA SER A 88 1.39 20.57 -9.30
C SER A 88 0.16 21.13 -8.61
N GLU A 89 -0.58 20.29 -7.88
CA GLU A 89 -1.80 20.69 -7.15
C GLU A 89 -1.45 21.26 -5.78
N ARG A 90 -0.57 20.58 -5.06
CA ARG A 90 -0.19 20.97 -3.71
C ARG A 90 1.19 20.42 -3.38
N MET A 91 2.02 21.24 -2.74
CA MET A 91 3.31 20.83 -2.20
C MET A 91 3.21 20.47 -0.71
N PRO A 92 4.08 19.58 -0.19
CA PRO A 92 4.18 19.32 1.23
C PRO A 92 4.69 20.54 2.01
N GLU A 93 4.63 20.47 3.33
CA GLU A 93 5.18 21.52 4.18
C GLU A 93 6.71 21.47 4.23
N LYS A 94 7.34 22.64 4.41
CA LYS A 94 8.80 22.73 4.51
C LYS A 94 9.29 21.92 5.70
N GLY A 95 10.18 20.97 5.41
CA GLY A 95 10.77 20.07 6.40
C GLY A 95 9.99 18.77 6.60
N GLN A 96 8.85 18.58 5.93
CA GLN A 96 8.03 17.37 6.00
C GLN A 96 8.71 16.20 5.29
N ASN A 97 8.66 15.03 5.92
CA ASN A 97 9.07 13.77 5.30
C ASN A 97 7.87 13.13 4.62
N VAL A 98 8.02 12.75 3.36
CA VAL A 98 6.96 12.22 2.50
C VAL A 98 7.50 11.09 1.63
N LEU A 99 6.60 10.29 1.06
CA LEU A 99 6.91 9.43 -0.07
C LEU A 99 6.72 10.25 -1.36
N ILE A 100 7.63 10.09 -2.32
CA ILE A 100 7.56 10.71 -3.64
C ILE A 100 7.59 9.65 -4.74
N SER A 101 6.87 9.91 -5.83
CA SER A 101 6.89 9.12 -7.06
C SER A 101 7.67 9.88 -8.13
N VAL A 102 8.79 9.30 -8.58
CA VAL A 102 9.71 9.90 -9.55
C VAL A 102 9.58 9.17 -10.89
N ASN A 103 9.21 9.90 -11.93
CA ASN A 103 9.07 9.32 -13.27
C ASN A 103 10.41 9.34 -14.02
N PHE A 104 10.80 8.23 -14.61
CA PHE A 104 12.03 8.10 -15.41
C PHE A 104 11.80 8.08 -16.93
N ASP A 105 10.59 8.40 -17.40
CA ASP A 105 10.22 8.43 -18.83
C ASP A 105 10.71 7.20 -19.60
N SER A 106 10.52 6.04 -18.98
CA SER A 106 10.91 4.74 -19.52
C SER A 106 9.71 3.82 -19.50
N SER A 107 9.39 3.25 -20.65
CA SER A 107 8.34 2.23 -20.77
C SER A 107 8.72 0.89 -20.13
N LEU A 108 9.98 0.73 -19.73
CA LEU A 108 10.53 -0.48 -19.12
C LEU A 108 10.75 -0.35 -17.60
N VAL A 109 10.71 0.88 -17.06
CA VAL A 109 11.03 1.15 -15.66
C VAL A 109 9.85 1.89 -15.03
N GLU A 110 9.21 1.24 -14.05
CA GLU A 110 8.14 1.86 -13.28
C GLU A 110 8.67 3.09 -12.49
N PRO A 111 7.81 4.09 -12.20
CA PRO A 111 8.19 5.24 -11.40
C PRO A 111 8.79 4.82 -10.06
N LEU A 112 9.93 5.40 -9.70
CA LEU A 112 10.58 5.10 -8.43
C LEU A 112 9.80 5.73 -7.29
N ILE A 113 9.35 4.91 -6.34
CA ILE A 113 8.77 5.38 -5.09
C ILE A 113 9.88 5.40 -4.03
N CYS A 114 10.10 6.56 -3.39
CA CYS A 114 11.10 6.68 -2.33
C CYS A 114 10.72 7.72 -1.27
N SER A 115 11.29 7.59 -0.07
CA SER A 115 11.16 8.59 0.99
C SER A 115 12.08 9.79 0.72
N ALA A 116 11.56 10.99 0.94
CA ALA A 116 12.31 12.23 0.82
C ALA A 116 11.78 13.31 1.76
N ARG A 117 12.67 14.23 2.13
CA ARG A 117 12.32 15.42 2.90
C ARG A 117 12.11 16.61 1.97
N TYR A 118 10.96 17.26 2.06
CA TYR A 118 10.73 18.48 1.30
C TYR A 118 11.44 19.67 1.94
N THR A 119 12.23 20.41 1.16
CA THR A 119 13.04 21.55 1.66
C THR A 119 12.34 22.90 1.53
N GLY A 120 11.14 22.93 0.94
CA GLY A 120 10.44 24.14 0.52
C GLY A 120 10.61 24.47 -0.97
N SER A 121 11.50 23.76 -1.68
CA SER A 121 11.66 23.89 -3.13
C SER A 121 11.99 22.56 -3.82
N THR A 122 12.72 21.67 -3.15
CA THR A 122 13.11 20.35 -3.68
C THR A 122 12.92 19.25 -2.66
N PHE A 123 12.88 18.00 -3.13
CA PHE A 123 12.91 16.81 -2.29
C PHE A 123 14.35 16.34 -2.10
N ARG A 124 14.76 16.13 -0.84
CA ARG A 124 16.08 15.61 -0.49
C ARG A 124 15.98 14.16 -0.02
N ARG A 125 16.81 13.32 -0.61
CA ARG A 125 16.98 11.91 -0.24
C ARG A 125 18.47 11.63 -0.12
N GLY A 126 19.00 11.65 1.11
CA GLY A 126 20.45 11.63 1.34
C GLY A 126 21.13 12.78 0.59
N ASP A 127 22.12 12.44 -0.25
CA ASP A 127 22.84 13.40 -1.09
C ASP A 127 22.10 13.77 -2.39
N ALA A 128 21.04 13.04 -2.75
CA ALA A 128 20.27 13.29 -3.96
C ALA A 128 19.26 14.43 -3.77
N THR A 129 19.14 15.30 -4.78
CA THR A 129 18.16 16.39 -4.84
C THR A 129 17.24 16.19 -6.04
N ILE A 130 15.95 16.01 -5.76
CA ILE A 130 14.91 15.74 -6.77
C ILE A 130 14.01 16.97 -6.86
N LYS A 131 13.76 17.44 -8.08
CA LYS A 131 12.87 18.58 -8.33
C LYS A 131 11.41 18.11 -8.43
N PRO A 132 10.44 18.86 -7.88
CA PRO A 132 9.04 18.63 -8.18
C PRO A 132 8.73 18.99 -9.64
N GLY A 133 7.84 18.22 -10.27
CA GLY A 133 7.32 18.50 -11.61
C GLY A 133 7.03 17.23 -12.41
N ASN A 134 6.61 17.43 -13.67
CA ASN A 134 6.16 16.35 -14.56
C ASN A 134 7.23 15.91 -15.57
N GLY A 135 8.47 16.40 -15.44
CA GLY A 135 9.57 16.01 -16.32
C GLY A 135 10.25 14.70 -15.93
N ILE A 136 11.23 14.29 -16.75
CA ILE A 136 12.08 13.13 -16.48
C ILE A 136 12.90 13.39 -15.21
N GLU A 137 12.99 12.38 -14.35
CA GLU A 137 13.67 12.39 -13.04
C GLU A 137 13.08 13.41 -12.04
N GLN A 138 11.83 13.83 -12.24
CA GLN A 138 11.12 14.73 -11.35
C GLN A 138 10.07 14.00 -10.53
N ALA A 139 9.84 14.51 -9.31
CA ALA A 139 8.79 14.03 -8.44
C ALA A 139 7.44 14.55 -8.93
N THR A 140 6.60 13.63 -9.39
CA THR A 140 5.27 13.93 -9.96
C THR A 140 4.22 14.01 -8.85
N HIS A 141 4.25 13.07 -7.91
CA HIS A 141 3.27 12.94 -6.83
C HIS A 141 3.98 12.68 -5.50
N TRP A 142 3.32 13.05 -4.41
CA TRP A 142 3.76 12.76 -3.05
C TRP A 142 2.60 12.28 -2.17
N MET A 143 2.92 11.59 -1.08
CA MET A 143 1.96 11.28 -0.02
C MET A 143 2.63 11.37 1.35
N PRO A 144 1.90 11.68 2.44
CA PRO A 144 2.45 11.62 3.78
C PRO A 144 2.99 10.21 4.07
N LEU A 145 4.00 10.11 4.94
CA LEU A 145 4.45 8.81 5.43
C LEU A 145 3.27 8.10 6.13
N PRO A 146 3.04 6.81 5.85
CA PRO A 146 2.04 6.05 6.59
C PRO A 146 2.39 6.05 8.07
N GLU A 147 1.37 6.09 8.93
CA GLU A 147 1.59 5.95 10.36
C GLU A 147 2.27 4.60 10.64
N PRO A 148 3.27 4.57 11.55
CA PRO A 148 3.86 3.32 11.95
C PRO A 148 2.76 2.39 12.48
N PRO A 149 2.83 1.07 12.20
CA PRO A 149 1.88 0.12 12.74
C PRO A 149 1.87 0.25 14.26
N GLN A 150 0.73 0.62 14.82
CA GLN A 150 0.56 0.73 16.26
C GLN A 150 0.72 -0.68 16.85
N GLU A 151 1.66 -0.85 17.79
CA GLU A 151 1.76 -2.08 18.56
C GLU A 151 0.43 -2.28 19.28
N ALA A 152 -0.27 -3.36 18.93
CA ALA A 152 -1.44 -3.81 19.67
C ALA A 152 -0.95 -4.25 21.05
N ASN A 153 -1.01 -3.33 22.03
CA ASN A 153 -0.79 -3.66 23.43
C ASN A 153 -1.81 -4.73 23.81
N GLN A 154 -1.31 -5.96 24.04
CA GLN A 154 -2.06 -7.09 24.59
C GLN A 154 -2.29 -6.93 26.08
#